data_AF-A0A2L1U7G1-F1
#
_entry.id   AF-A0A2L1U7G1-F1
#
_cell.length_a   1.000
_cell.length_b   1.000
_cell.length_c   1.000
_cell.angle_alpha   90.00
_cell.angle_beta   90.00
_cell.angle_gamma   90.00
#
_symmetry.space_group_name_H-M   'P 1'
#
loop_
_entity.id
_entity.type
_entity.pdbx_description
1 polymer ?
#
loop_
_entity_poly.entity_id
_entity_poly.type
_entity_poly.pdbx_seq_one_letter_code
_entity_poly.pdbx_strand_id
1 'polypeptide(L)'
;MKIYIGIDIVTTKGEVEMSWYYGTFSCGHQGRVNICGPTKNRQWIADRRFSGLCEECFAKDLKEKRQKESEKAAELAKEMELPELSGTPKQITWANTLRQRLIQKFLEDDELTDLGLSTEELNLVLTHILQTKKSARFYIENRTDIWDMIQKEKKEALKPIEVKEAEKQEEDILLEIKAEATIFPKEKVTNGVVEITFAEDCVSAKFEYNEQFIKLLKQFGFNYERREKVWKRKISEVTGSAEDRAAEVGNQLLNAGFPICILDVEVREKAVQGIFEPECKRWIYRRMGTDDFAIRWTDRSDMYRTARSLPGSKWDYPFVLVNVSHFEEVEEFAELYQFQFTQKACELIKTYKTSLESAAVVEPAAVIEEKPKDGLEEILQQGAGILDDLKDED
;
A
#
# COMPACT_ATOMS: atom_id res chain seq x y z
N MET A 1 23.02 -11.28 62.30
CA MET A 1 21.79 -11.95 61.81
C MET A 1 22.21 -13.25 61.15
N LYS A 2 21.74 -14.41 61.61
CA LYS A 2 22.19 -15.72 61.08
C LYS A 2 21.47 -16.01 59.77
N ILE A 3 22.19 -16.01 58.66
CA ILE A 3 21.71 -16.55 57.37
C ILE A 3 21.82 -18.07 57.48
N TYR A 4 20.70 -18.77 57.35
CA TYR A 4 20.67 -20.22 57.45
C TYR A 4 20.62 -20.82 56.06
N ILE A 5 21.57 -21.70 55.76
CA ILE A 5 21.60 -22.47 54.53
C ILE A 5 20.65 -23.66 54.72
N GLY A 6 19.39 -23.52 54.29
CA GLY A 6 18.48 -24.64 54.13
C GLY A 6 18.64 -25.22 52.74
N ILE A 7 19.40 -26.32 52.61
CA ILE A 7 19.55 -27.03 51.34
C ILE A 7 18.43 -28.08 51.25
N ASP A 8 17.33 -27.75 50.59
CA ASP A 8 16.37 -28.78 50.14
C ASP A 8 16.90 -29.39 48.84
N ILE A 9 17.57 -30.54 48.95
CA ILE A 9 18.08 -31.30 47.81
C ILE A 9 16.95 -32.19 47.29
N VAL A 10 16.29 -31.78 46.21
CA VAL A 10 15.44 -32.68 45.40
C VAL A 10 16.25 -33.11 44.19
N THR A 11 16.72 -34.36 44.18
CA THR A 11 17.54 -34.92 43.11
C THR A 11 16.71 -35.77 42.15
N THR A 12 16.31 -35.18 41.03
CA THR A 12 15.95 -35.92 39.80
C THR A 12 16.90 -35.50 38.68
N LYS A 13 17.51 -36.50 38.03
CA LYS A 13 18.62 -36.37 37.07
C LYS A 13 18.27 -35.38 35.95
N GLY A 14 19.05 -34.29 35.85
CA GLY A 14 19.09 -33.41 34.68
C GLY A 14 18.66 -31.95 34.91
N GLU A 15 18.33 -31.54 36.13
CA GLU A 15 17.82 -30.20 36.42
C GLU A 15 18.84 -29.33 37.17
N VAL A 16 18.89 -28.04 36.79
CA VAL A 16 19.74 -27.00 37.37
C VAL A 16 19.54 -26.95 38.89
N GLU A 17 20.61 -27.15 39.66
CA GLU A 17 20.61 -27.12 41.13
C GLU A 17 20.06 -25.78 41.64
N MET A 18 18.77 -25.73 42.01
CA MET A 18 18.12 -24.55 42.57
C MET A 18 18.49 -24.38 44.04
N SER A 19 19.58 -23.66 44.30
CA SER A 19 19.99 -23.33 45.67
C SER A 19 19.14 -22.18 46.22
N TRP A 20 18.19 -22.51 47.08
CA TRP A 20 17.42 -21.54 47.86
C TRP A 20 18.20 -21.13 49.11
N TYR A 21 18.35 -19.84 49.32
CA TYR A 21 18.95 -19.26 50.53
C TYR A 21 17.87 -18.58 51.35
N TYR A 22 17.87 -18.80 52.67
CA TYR A 22 16.90 -18.23 53.60
C TYR A 22 17.57 -17.20 54.49
N GLY A 23 16.92 -16.06 54.66
CA GLY A 23 17.50 -14.93 55.38
C GLY A 23 16.45 -13.91 55.79
N THR A 24 16.90 -12.87 56.47
CA THR A 24 16.08 -11.70 56.81
C THR A 24 16.58 -10.52 56.01
N PHE A 25 15.67 -9.88 55.29
CA PHE A 25 15.96 -8.66 54.54
C PHE A 25 16.20 -7.47 55.48
N SER A 26 16.81 -6.39 55.01
CA SER A 26 17.06 -5.20 55.85
C SER A 26 15.80 -4.49 56.32
N CYS A 27 14.64 -4.76 55.70
CA CYS A 27 13.33 -4.34 56.19
C CYS A 27 12.79 -5.17 57.36
N GLY A 28 13.49 -6.22 57.81
CA GLY A 28 13.10 -7.08 58.93
C GLY A 28 12.23 -8.28 58.54
N HIS A 29 11.81 -8.40 57.27
CA HIS A 29 11.02 -9.54 56.80
C HIS A 29 11.91 -10.75 56.48
N GLN A 30 11.45 -11.94 56.87
CA GLN A 30 12.07 -13.20 56.48
C GLN A 30 11.66 -13.58 55.06
N GLY A 31 12.58 -14.18 54.31
CA GLY A 31 12.26 -14.69 52.98
C GLY A 31 13.34 -15.58 52.42
N ARG A 32 13.15 -15.97 51.15
CA ARG A 32 14.05 -16.85 50.42
C ARG A 32 14.44 -16.26 49.08
N VAL A 33 15.66 -16.51 48.65
CA VAL A 33 16.16 -16.09 47.32
C VAL A 33 16.70 -17.30 46.57
N ASN A 34 16.33 -17.43 45.30
CA ASN A 34 16.92 -18.41 44.41
C ASN A 34 18.18 -17.81 43.76
N ILE A 35 19.30 -18.53 43.85
CA ILE A 35 20.57 -18.11 43.27
C ILE A 35 21.11 -19.21 42.36
N CYS A 36 21.05 -18.95 41.05
CA CYS A 36 21.66 -19.79 40.01
C CYS A 36 23.07 -19.29 39.67
N GLY A 37 23.97 -20.20 39.26
CA GLY A 37 25.33 -19.86 38.82
C GLY A 37 26.46 -20.40 39.71
N PRO A 38 27.71 -19.95 39.49
CA PRO A 38 28.90 -20.51 40.15
C PRO A 38 28.83 -20.45 41.68
N THR A 39 29.05 -21.59 42.33
CA THR A 39 28.90 -21.79 43.79
C THR A 39 29.71 -20.80 44.62
N LYS A 40 30.91 -20.43 44.15
CA LYS A 40 31.85 -19.54 44.85
C LYS A 40 31.25 -18.17 45.22
N ASN A 41 30.29 -17.66 44.45
CA ASN A 41 29.72 -16.34 44.67
C ASN A 41 28.33 -16.38 45.34
N ARG A 42 27.75 -17.56 45.56
CA ARG A 42 26.35 -17.68 45.99
C ARG A 42 26.10 -17.03 47.35
N GLN A 43 26.99 -17.23 48.33
CA GLN A 43 26.85 -16.61 49.65
C GLN A 43 26.93 -15.07 49.57
N TRP A 44 27.89 -14.53 48.82
CA TRP A 44 28.01 -13.07 48.62
C TRP A 44 26.78 -12.48 47.93
N ILE A 45 26.19 -13.18 46.93
CA ILE A 45 24.95 -12.77 46.27
C ILE A 45 23.77 -12.81 47.26
N ALA A 46 23.68 -13.85 48.10
CA ALA A 46 22.66 -13.96 49.13
C ALA A 46 22.76 -12.80 50.13
N ASP A 47 23.95 -12.54 50.66
CA ASP A 47 24.22 -11.46 51.60
C ASP A 47 23.84 -10.10 50.98
N ARG A 48 24.21 -9.85 49.72
CA ARG A 48 23.86 -8.61 49.01
C ARG A 48 22.35 -8.47 48.78
N ARG A 49 21.63 -9.55 48.44
CA ARG A 49 20.17 -9.51 48.27
C ARG A 49 19.45 -9.26 49.60
N PHE A 50 19.86 -9.94 50.68
CA PHE A 50 19.28 -9.75 52.01
C PHE A 50 19.70 -8.42 52.67
N SER A 51 20.80 -7.79 52.23
CA SER A 51 21.13 -6.41 52.65
C SER A 51 20.14 -5.37 52.10
N GLY A 52 19.41 -5.70 51.04
CA GLY A 52 18.36 -4.84 50.47
C GLY A 52 16.98 -5.05 51.09
N LEU A 53 16.01 -4.25 50.64
CA LEU A 53 14.60 -4.46 50.93
C LEU A 53 14.12 -5.76 50.27
N CYS A 54 13.17 -6.45 50.90
CA CYS A 54 12.45 -7.54 50.23
C CYS A 54 11.65 -7.01 49.03
N GLU A 55 11.26 -7.90 48.11
CA GLU A 55 10.56 -7.54 46.87
C GLU A 55 9.30 -6.69 47.11
N GLU A 56 8.51 -7.03 48.13
CA GLU A 56 7.29 -6.29 48.49
C GLU A 56 7.59 -4.89 49.02
N CYS A 57 8.56 -4.77 49.95
CA CYS A 57 8.97 -3.48 50.51
C CYS A 57 9.62 -2.59 49.44
N PHE A 58 10.42 -3.18 48.55
CA PHE A 58 11.02 -2.46 47.43
C PHE A 58 9.96 -1.99 46.43
N ALA A 59 8.98 -2.83 46.09
CA ALA A 59 7.86 -2.45 45.23
C ALA A 59 7.03 -1.31 45.84
N LYS A 60 6.80 -1.34 47.15
CA LYS A 60 6.12 -0.27 47.89
C LYS A 60 6.92 1.03 47.89
N ASP A 61 8.20 1.00 48.27
CA ASP A 61 9.08 2.18 48.25
C ASP A 61 9.17 2.79 46.84
N LEU A 62 9.30 1.95 45.80
CA LEU A 62 9.32 2.40 44.41
C LEU A 62 7.99 3.04 44.00
N LYS A 63 6.86 2.47 44.42
CA LYS A 63 5.53 3.03 44.15
C LYS A 63 5.36 4.39 44.85
N GLU A 64 5.76 4.50 46.11
CA GLU A 64 5.70 5.75 46.88
C GLU A 64 6.62 6.82 46.28
N LYS A 65 7.85 6.46 45.89
CA LYS A 65 8.77 7.39 45.19
C LYS A 65 8.20 7.89 43.88
N ARG A 66 7.66 6.99 43.05
CA ARG A 66 7.00 7.37 41.77
C ARG A 66 5.77 8.24 42.00
N GLN A 67 5.00 7.97 43.05
CA GLN A 67 3.84 8.77 43.40
C GLN A 67 4.28 10.18 43.81
N LYS A 68 5.24 10.31 44.72
CA LYS A 68 5.81 11.61 45.14
C LYS A 68 6.41 12.38 43.96
N GLU A 69 7.18 11.72 43.10
CA GLU A 69 7.75 12.33 41.90
C GLU A 69 6.65 12.84 40.97
N SER A 70 5.59 12.07 40.77
CA SER A 70 4.46 12.49 39.95
C SER A 70 3.65 13.63 40.56
N GLU A 71 3.44 13.62 41.88
CA GLU A 71 2.72 14.68 42.60
C GLU A 71 3.51 16.00 42.48
N LYS A 72 4.81 15.95 42.77
CA LYS A 72 5.71 17.09 42.58
C LYS A 72 5.73 17.58 41.13
N ALA A 73 5.77 16.65 40.17
CA ALA A 73 5.77 17.03 38.75
C ALA A 73 4.47 17.70 38.30
N ALA A 74 3.34 17.28 38.88
CA ALA A 74 2.04 17.90 38.64
C ALA A 74 1.92 19.27 39.32
N GLU A 75 2.48 19.44 40.51
CA GLU A 75 2.56 20.73 41.22
C GLU A 75 3.41 21.74 40.45
N LEU A 76 4.64 21.36 40.08
CA LEU A 76 5.52 22.20 39.26
C LEU A 76 4.89 22.55 37.91
N ALA A 77 4.15 21.62 37.30
CA ALA A 77 3.45 21.92 36.05
C ALA A 77 2.35 22.98 36.23
N LYS A 78 1.69 23.03 37.39
CA LYS A 78 0.71 24.09 37.71
C LYS A 78 1.41 25.42 38.03
N GLU A 79 2.49 25.38 38.81
CA GLU A 79 3.29 26.55 39.17
C GLU A 79 3.86 27.24 37.92
N MET A 80 4.34 26.45 36.95
CA MET A 80 4.85 26.93 35.67
C MET A 80 3.74 27.18 34.62
N GLU A 81 2.47 27.08 35.00
CA GLU A 81 1.31 27.27 34.11
C GLU A 81 1.37 26.46 32.80
N LEU A 82 1.92 25.24 32.87
CA LEU A 82 2.10 24.40 31.69
C LEU A 82 0.75 23.88 31.17
N PRO A 83 0.56 23.78 29.84
CA PRO A 83 -0.65 23.20 29.27
C PRO A 83 -0.95 21.79 29.78
N GLU A 84 -2.23 21.48 29.93
CA GLU A 84 -2.68 20.12 30.26
C GLU A 84 -2.36 19.14 29.14
N LEU A 85 -1.98 17.91 29.52
CA LEU A 85 -1.62 16.86 28.57
C LEU A 85 -2.82 15.96 28.26
N SER A 86 -2.98 15.61 26.99
CA SER A 86 -3.95 14.64 26.50
C SER A 86 -3.39 13.20 26.55
N GLY A 87 -4.19 12.25 27.05
CA GLY A 87 -3.82 10.84 27.14
C GLY A 87 -4.61 10.10 28.23
N THR A 88 -4.27 8.83 28.48
CA THR A 88 -4.83 8.10 29.62
C THR A 88 -4.28 8.66 30.94
N PRO A 89 -4.98 8.51 32.09
CA PRO A 89 -4.50 9.02 33.37
C PRO A 89 -3.08 8.57 33.72
N LYS A 90 -2.76 7.29 33.50
CA LYS A 90 -1.42 6.75 33.72
C LYS A 90 -0.36 7.37 32.80
N GLN A 91 -0.71 7.62 31.54
CA GLN A 91 0.19 8.28 30.60
C GLN A 91 0.43 9.73 31.00
N ILE A 92 -0.61 10.47 31.40
CA ILE A 92 -0.49 11.87 31.84
C ILE A 92 0.42 11.98 33.07
N THR A 93 0.16 11.15 34.09
CA THR A 93 0.99 11.05 35.31
C THR A 93 2.47 10.84 34.95
N TRP A 94 2.79 9.85 34.11
CA TRP A 94 4.16 9.57 33.72
C TRP A 94 4.75 10.67 32.81
N ALA A 95 4.00 11.15 31.82
CA ALA A 95 4.45 12.19 30.91
C ALA A 95 4.77 13.49 31.63
N ASN A 96 4.05 13.86 32.69
CA ASN A 96 4.41 15.01 33.53
C ASN A 96 5.78 14.84 34.17
N THR A 97 6.11 13.65 34.70
CA THR A 97 7.47 13.39 35.24
C THR A 97 8.54 13.51 34.15
N LEU A 98 8.27 13.00 32.94
CA LEU A 98 9.20 13.10 31.81
C LEU A 98 9.37 14.56 31.34
N ARG A 99 8.29 15.33 31.27
CA ARG A 99 8.29 16.75 30.92
C ARG A 99 9.11 17.57 31.91
N GLN A 100 9.01 17.28 33.22
CA GLN A 100 9.84 17.93 34.23
C GLN A 100 11.32 17.58 34.10
N ARG A 101 11.64 16.31 33.83
CA ARG A 101 13.04 15.91 33.55
C ARG A 101 13.59 16.59 32.29
N LEU A 102 12.75 16.81 31.28
CA LEU A 102 13.13 17.57 30.09
C LEU A 102 13.46 19.03 30.43
N ILE A 103 12.59 19.70 31.18
CA ILE A 103 12.83 21.08 31.65
C ILE A 103 14.14 21.14 32.42
N GLN A 104 14.35 20.21 33.35
CA GLN A 104 15.58 20.15 34.13
C GLN A 104 16.82 20.00 33.25
N LYS A 105 16.77 19.16 32.21
CA LYS A 105 17.84 19.05 31.22
C LYS A 105 18.13 20.37 30.53
N PHE A 106 17.12 21.09 30.06
CA PHE A 106 17.34 22.40 29.44
C PHE A 106 17.94 23.45 30.38
N LEU A 107 17.74 23.32 31.69
CA LEU A 107 18.25 24.25 32.71
C LEU A 107 19.65 23.89 33.22
N GLU A 108 20.00 22.60 33.28
CA GLU A 108 21.19 22.10 33.99
C GLU A 108 22.24 21.44 33.09
N ASP A 109 21.88 21.07 31.85
CA ASP A 109 22.71 20.21 31.00
C ASP A 109 23.59 21.03 30.05
N ASP A 110 24.87 21.22 30.43
CA ASP A 110 25.88 21.87 29.58
C ASP A 110 26.07 21.14 28.23
N GLU A 111 25.73 19.84 28.10
CA GLU A 111 25.82 19.12 26.81
C GLU A 111 24.83 19.65 25.77
N LEU A 112 23.76 20.34 26.17
CA LEU A 112 22.86 21.02 25.22
C LEU A 112 23.51 22.25 24.58
N THR A 113 24.61 22.77 25.15
CA THR A 113 25.39 23.85 24.53
C THR A 113 26.12 23.40 23.26
N ASP A 114 26.35 22.10 23.09
CA ASP A 114 26.90 21.51 21.86
C ASP A 114 25.91 21.58 20.66
N LEU A 115 24.66 22.00 20.88
CA LEU A 115 23.70 22.31 19.82
C LEU A 115 24.04 23.59 19.03
N GLY A 116 25.07 24.33 19.46
CA GLY A 116 25.49 25.59 18.85
C GLY A 116 24.42 26.68 18.96
N LEU A 117 23.61 26.64 20.02
CA LEU A 117 22.52 27.59 20.28
C LEU A 117 22.88 28.51 21.44
N SER A 118 22.44 29.75 21.34
CA SER A 118 22.43 30.67 22.48
C SER A 118 21.40 30.23 23.53
N THR A 119 21.57 30.72 24.77
CA THR A 119 20.61 30.49 25.85
C THR A 119 19.20 30.95 25.50
N GLU A 120 19.06 32.05 24.75
CA GLU A 120 17.77 32.57 24.29
C GLU A 120 17.11 31.62 23.30
N GLU A 121 17.86 31.09 22.33
CA GLU A 121 17.35 30.11 21.37
C GLU A 121 16.96 28.79 22.06
N LEU A 122 17.75 28.31 23.02
CA LEU A 122 17.39 27.13 23.82
C LEU A 122 16.07 27.34 24.57
N ASN A 123 15.86 28.53 25.14
CA ASN A 123 14.61 28.88 25.81
C ASN A 123 13.43 28.96 24.84
N LEU A 124 13.64 29.47 23.62
CA LEU A 124 12.62 29.48 22.56
C LEU A 124 12.23 28.05 22.16
N VAL A 125 13.21 27.16 21.99
CA VAL A 125 12.96 25.75 21.66
C VAL A 125 12.21 25.05 22.79
N LEU A 126 12.63 25.22 24.04
CA LEU A 126 11.93 24.66 25.20
C LEU A 126 10.48 25.15 25.27
N THR A 127 10.29 26.46 25.15
CA THR A 127 8.96 27.09 25.17
C THR A 127 8.07 26.55 24.05
N HIS A 128 8.61 26.43 22.84
CA HIS A 128 7.91 25.85 21.70
C HIS A 128 7.47 24.41 21.99
N ILE A 129 8.36 23.56 22.53
CA ILE A 129 8.03 22.16 22.87
C ILE A 129 6.90 22.11 23.92
N LEU A 130 7.01 22.90 24.99
CA LEU A 130 6.04 22.91 26.08
C LEU A 130 4.66 23.42 25.65
N GLN A 131 4.61 24.39 24.74
CA GLN A 131 3.35 24.98 24.26
C GLN A 131 2.66 24.12 23.20
N THR A 132 3.43 23.51 22.29
CA THR A 132 2.86 22.80 21.13
C THR A 132 2.62 21.31 21.39
N LYS A 133 3.45 20.64 22.21
CA LYS A 133 3.40 19.18 22.40
C LYS A 133 2.53 18.79 23.58
N LYS A 134 1.21 18.96 23.44
CA LYS A 134 0.20 18.68 24.48
C LYS A 134 -0.23 17.21 24.59
N SER A 135 0.51 16.26 24.02
CA SER A 135 0.17 14.84 24.08
C SER A 135 1.11 14.09 25.01
N ALA A 136 0.55 13.32 25.96
CA ALA A 136 1.35 12.45 26.83
C ALA A 136 2.16 11.42 26.04
N ARG A 137 1.64 10.97 24.89
CA ARG A 137 2.32 10.05 23.98
C ARG A 137 3.67 10.59 23.51
N PHE A 138 3.74 11.88 23.17
CA PHE A 138 4.96 12.51 22.67
C PHE A 138 6.13 12.35 23.64
N TYR A 139 5.93 12.71 24.91
CA TYR A 139 6.98 12.60 25.93
C TYR A 139 7.38 11.15 26.19
N ILE A 140 6.42 10.22 26.18
CA ILE A 140 6.69 8.80 26.39
C ILE A 140 7.49 8.20 25.24
N GLU A 141 7.14 8.49 23.99
CA GLU A 141 7.83 7.96 22.81
C GLU A 141 9.25 8.52 22.69
N ASN A 142 9.47 9.80 23.02
CA ASN A 142 10.78 10.46 22.92
C ASN A 142 11.62 10.38 24.22
N ARG A 143 11.22 9.55 25.19
CA ARG A 143 11.86 9.48 26.52
C ARG A 143 13.32 9.01 26.51
N THR A 144 13.72 8.25 25.49
CA THR A 144 15.07 7.65 25.38
C THR A 144 15.97 8.42 24.43
N ASP A 145 15.38 9.06 23.41
CA ASP A 145 16.11 9.78 22.37
C ASP A 145 15.67 11.24 22.35
N ILE A 146 16.12 11.95 23.39
CA ILE A 146 15.74 13.33 23.64
C ILE A 146 16.46 14.26 22.64
N TRP A 147 17.69 13.91 22.23
CA TRP A 147 18.50 14.73 21.34
C TRP A 147 17.89 14.86 19.95
N ASP A 148 17.53 13.74 19.32
CA ASP A 148 16.89 13.75 17.99
C ASP A 148 15.54 14.47 18.01
N MET A 149 14.81 14.37 19.12
CA MET A 149 13.58 15.12 19.33
C MET A 149 13.86 16.62 19.39
N ILE A 150 14.83 17.06 20.22
CA ILE A 150 15.19 18.49 20.33
C ILE A 150 15.67 19.04 18.98
N GLN A 151 16.47 18.30 18.21
CA GLN A 151 16.93 18.74 16.89
C GLN A 151 15.79 19.00 15.91
N LYS A 152 14.77 18.12 15.90
CA LYS A 152 13.58 18.30 15.06
C LYS A 152 12.77 19.52 15.48
N GLU A 153 12.54 19.66 16.79
CA GLU A 153 11.74 20.78 17.32
C GLU A 153 12.50 22.11 17.24
N LYS A 154 13.84 22.10 17.32
CA LYS A 154 14.71 23.25 17.07
C LYS A 154 14.45 23.85 15.69
N LYS A 155 14.42 23.01 14.65
CA LYS A 155 14.21 23.44 13.27
C LYS A 155 12.87 24.16 13.11
N GLU A 156 11.82 23.68 13.79
CA GLU A 156 10.49 24.27 13.72
C GLU A 156 10.37 25.52 14.60
N ALA A 157 10.93 25.50 15.81
CA ALA A 157 10.90 26.62 16.74
C ALA A 157 11.63 27.86 16.17
N LEU A 158 12.83 27.66 15.62
CA LEU A 158 13.70 28.73 15.10
C LEU A 158 13.44 29.06 13.62
N LYS A 159 12.46 28.42 12.98
CA LYS A 159 12.05 28.82 11.63
C LYS A 159 11.59 30.29 11.67
N PRO A 160 12.12 31.16 10.77
CA PRO A 160 11.82 32.60 10.77
C PRO A 160 10.31 32.86 10.72
N ILE A 161 9.88 33.93 11.38
CA ILE A 161 8.45 34.27 11.49
C ILE A 161 7.86 34.49 10.10
N GLU A 162 8.60 35.17 9.21
CA GLU A 162 8.18 35.43 7.84
C GLU A 162 7.94 34.13 7.06
N VAL A 163 8.76 33.09 7.30
CA VAL A 163 8.58 31.78 6.67
C VAL A 163 7.35 31.07 7.24
N LYS A 164 7.14 31.11 8.56
CA LYS A 164 5.93 30.54 9.19
C LYS A 164 4.65 31.22 8.72
N GLU A 165 4.69 32.54 8.60
CA GLU A 165 3.56 33.33 8.10
C GLU A 165 3.29 33.05 6.63
N ALA A 166 4.33 32.92 5.80
CA ALA A 166 4.19 32.52 4.41
C ALA A 166 3.60 31.11 4.26
N GLU A 167 4.11 30.10 4.98
CA GLU A 167 3.56 28.73 4.97
C GLU A 167 2.09 28.71 5.41
N LYS A 168 1.75 29.48 6.44
CA LYS A 168 0.36 29.61 6.91
C LYS A 168 -0.53 30.29 5.87
N GLN A 169 -0.06 31.36 5.23
CA GLN A 169 -0.79 32.02 4.15
C GLN A 169 -1.03 31.07 2.97
N GLU A 170 -0.03 30.28 2.57
CA GLU A 170 -0.18 29.26 1.53
C GLU A 170 -1.22 28.20 1.91
N GLU A 171 -1.24 27.75 3.17
CA GLU A 171 -2.24 26.81 3.68
C GLU A 171 -3.66 27.41 3.69
N ASP A 172 -3.80 28.66 4.14
CA ASP A 172 -5.07 29.38 4.14
C ASP A 172 -5.61 29.58 2.70
N ILE A 173 -4.75 29.98 1.76
CA ILE A 173 -5.09 30.10 0.33
C ILE A 173 -5.53 28.73 -0.23
N LEU A 174 -4.80 27.65 0.09
CA LEU A 174 -5.15 26.31 -0.38
C LEU A 174 -6.52 25.85 0.17
N LEU A 175 -6.85 26.21 1.41
CA LEU A 175 -8.16 25.93 2.01
C LEU A 175 -9.29 26.68 1.29
N GLU A 176 -9.08 27.94 0.94
CA GLU A 176 -10.03 28.73 0.15
C GLU A 176 -10.25 28.11 -1.23
N ILE A 177 -9.18 27.78 -1.95
CA ILE A 177 -9.25 27.11 -3.26
C ILE A 177 -9.99 25.77 -3.15
N LYS A 178 -9.70 24.96 -2.13
CA LYS A 178 -10.40 23.69 -1.89
C LYS A 178 -11.88 23.90 -1.57
N ALA A 179 -12.23 24.94 -0.81
CA ALA A 179 -13.61 25.26 -0.50
C ALA A 179 -14.39 25.63 -1.76
N GLU A 180 -13.82 26.43 -2.66
CA GLU A 180 -14.40 26.77 -3.96
C GLU A 180 -14.51 25.55 -4.90
N ALA A 181 -13.53 24.65 -4.83
CA ALA A 181 -13.48 23.43 -5.64
C ALA A 181 -14.35 22.27 -5.11
N THR A 182 -15.00 22.46 -3.96
CA THR A 182 -15.82 21.41 -3.33
C THR A 182 -17.26 21.46 -3.85
N ILE A 183 -17.79 20.29 -4.23
CA ILE A 183 -19.17 20.12 -4.67
C ILE A 183 -19.90 19.21 -3.70
N PHE A 184 -21.10 19.64 -3.29
CA PHE A 184 -22.00 18.86 -2.46
C PHE A 184 -23.13 18.25 -3.30
N PRO A 185 -23.38 16.94 -3.21
CA PRO A 185 -24.56 16.33 -3.79
C PRO A 185 -25.82 16.76 -3.02
N LYS A 186 -26.97 16.75 -3.70
CA LYS A 186 -28.27 17.13 -3.10
C LYS A 186 -28.58 16.30 -1.85
N GLU A 187 -28.36 14.99 -1.93
CA GLU A 187 -28.53 14.04 -0.84
C GLU A 187 -27.17 13.59 -0.36
N LYS A 188 -26.63 14.27 0.65
CA LYS A 188 -25.32 13.91 1.21
C LYS A 188 -25.44 12.79 2.24
N VAL A 189 -24.57 11.80 2.13
CA VAL A 189 -24.44 10.71 3.12
C VAL A 189 -23.42 11.04 4.22
N THR A 190 -22.51 11.99 3.96
CA THR A 190 -21.49 12.43 4.92
C THR A 190 -21.21 13.94 4.78
N ASN A 191 -20.60 14.53 5.81
CA ASN A 191 -20.06 15.90 5.75
C ASN A 191 -18.59 15.96 5.34
N GLY A 192 -17.88 14.82 5.37
CA GLY A 192 -16.51 14.76 4.90
C GLY A 192 -16.45 14.94 3.39
N VAL A 193 -15.37 15.56 2.90
CA VAL A 193 -15.12 15.77 1.47
C VAL A 193 -14.09 14.77 0.99
N VAL A 194 -14.37 14.10 -0.13
CA VAL A 194 -13.40 13.25 -0.82
C VAL A 194 -12.51 14.14 -1.68
N GLU A 195 -11.21 14.19 -1.37
CA GLU A 195 -10.24 14.90 -2.20
C GLU A 195 -9.80 13.99 -3.35
N ILE A 196 -10.05 14.41 -4.59
CA ILE A 196 -9.65 13.69 -5.80
C ILE A 196 -8.55 14.49 -6.48
N THR A 197 -7.41 13.85 -6.68
CA THR A 197 -6.26 14.41 -7.40
C THR A 197 -5.83 13.45 -8.49
N PHE A 198 -5.18 13.95 -9.53
CA PHE A 198 -4.70 13.13 -10.62
C PHE A 198 -3.40 13.68 -11.19
N ALA A 199 -2.66 12.79 -11.82
CA ALA A 199 -1.50 13.04 -12.67
C ALA A 199 -1.65 12.14 -13.91
N GLU A 200 -0.78 12.30 -14.90
CA GLU A 200 -0.85 11.56 -16.17
C GLU A 200 -0.94 10.03 -15.98
N ASP A 201 -0.27 9.48 -14.97
CA ASP A 201 -0.15 8.04 -14.73
C ASP A 201 -0.99 7.53 -13.53
N CYS A 202 -1.70 8.40 -12.81
CA CYS A 202 -2.48 7.98 -11.65
C CYS A 202 -3.63 8.92 -11.28
N VAL A 203 -4.70 8.33 -10.72
CA VAL A 203 -5.77 9.05 -10.04
C VAL A 203 -5.77 8.63 -8.58
N SER A 204 -5.91 9.59 -7.69
CA SER A 204 -5.92 9.41 -6.25
C SER A 204 -7.20 9.95 -5.62
N ALA A 205 -7.71 9.24 -4.61
CA ALA A 205 -8.84 9.67 -3.82
C ALA A 205 -8.51 9.52 -2.33
N LYS A 206 -8.66 10.60 -1.56
CA LYS A 206 -8.38 10.66 -0.14
C LYS A 206 -9.65 10.93 0.64
N PHE A 207 -9.91 10.07 1.62
CA PHE A 207 -11.06 10.19 2.50
C PHE A 207 -10.78 9.49 3.83
N GLU A 208 -11.59 9.80 4.84
CA GLU A 208 -11.62 9.03 6.08
C GLU A 208 -12.11 7.59 5.84
N TYR A 209 -11.97 6.73 6.85
CA TYR A 209 -12.41 5.35 6.74
C TYR A 209 -13.94 5.30 6.61
N ASN A 210 -14.42 4.82 5.47
CA ASN A 210 -15.84 4.63 5.21
C ASN A 210 -16.05 3.41 4.30
N GLU A 211 -16.85 2.43 4.74
CA GLU A 211 -17.01 1.16 4.03
C GLU A 211 -17.65 1.31 2.63
N GLN A 212 -18.63 2.20 2.49
CA GLN A 212 -19.31 2.44 1.22
C GLN A 212 -18.36 3.09 0.21
N PHE A 213 -17.60 4.09 0.65
CA PHE A 213 -16.53 4.71 -0.13
C PHE A 213 -15.50 3.68 -0.61
N ILE A 214 -14.99 2.85 0.31
CA ILE A 214 -14.00 1.81 0.01
C ILE A 214 -14.55 0.81 -1.01
N LYS A 215 -15.81 0.38 -0.85
CA LYS A 215 -16.46 -0.56 -1.77
C LYS A 215 -16.57 0.03 -3.18
N LEU A 216 -16.97 1.29 -3.28
CA LEU A 216 -17.09 2.02 -4.54
C LEU A 216 -15.72 2.10 -5.23
N LEU A 217 -14.69 2.60 -4.54
CA LEU A 217 -13.36 2.73 -5.12
C LEU A 217 -12.76 1.39 -5.60
N LYS A 218 -12.97 0.30 -4.85
CA LYS A 218 -12.53 -1.04 -5.28
C LYS A 218 -13.22 -1.50 -6.56
N GLN A 219 -14.48 -1.14 -6.79
CA GLN A 219 -15.18 -1.47 -8.04
C GLN A 219 -14.55 -0.79 -9.25
N PHE A 220 -14.01 0.41 -9.05
CA PHE A 220 -13.26 1.16 -10.06
C PHE A 220 -11.76 0.88 -10.05
N GLY A 221 -11.31 -0.24 -9.46
CA GLY A 221 -9.93 -0.69 -9.55
C GLY A 221 -8.91 0.13 -8.74
N PHE A 222 -9.37 0.94 -7.79
CA PHE A 222 -8.47 1.63 -6.86
C PHE A 222 -7.93 0.65 -5.79
N ASN A 223 -6.68 0.88 -5.39
CA ASN A 223 -6.01 0.15 -4.34
C ASN A 223 -5.54 1.12 -3.25
N TYR A 224 -5.51 0.66 -2.01
CA TYR A 224 -5.06 1.49 -0.90
C TYR A 224 -3.53 1.56 -0.82
N GLU A 225 -2.98 2.76 -0.99
CA GLU A 225 -1.56 3.05 -0.83
C GLU A 225 -1.27 3.43 0.63
N ARG A 226 -0.58 2.55 1.36
CA ARG A 226 -0.40 2.69 2.82
C ARG A 226 0.52 3.84 3.18
N ARG A 227 1.53 4.14 2.35
CA ARG A 227 2.54 5.16 2.67
C ARG A 227 1.93 6.56 2.67
N GLU A 228 1.11 6.85 1.68
CA GLU A 228 0.45 8.14 1.50
C GLU A 228 -0.95 8.18 2.12
N LYS A 229 -1.47 7.02 2.55
CA LYS A 229 -2.82 6.86 3.13
C LYS A 229 -3.93 7.33 2.18
N VAL A 230 -3.77 7.05 0.89
CA VAL A 230 -4.71 7.42 -0.17
C VAL A 230 -5.10 6.19 -0.98
N TRP A 231 -6.25 6.25 -1.63
CA TRP A 231 -6.61 5.27 -2.65
C TRP A 231 -6.04 5.70 -3.98
N LYS A 232 -5.30 4.83 -4.66
CA LYS A 232 -4.68 5.11 -5.96
C LYS A 232 -5.15 4.13 -7.01
N ARG A 233 -5.34 4.65 -8.21
CA ARG A 233 -5.55 3.90 -9.43
C ARG A 233 -4.48 4.29 -10.44
N LYS A 234 -3.80 3.29 -11.00
CA LYS A 234 -2.84 3.50 -12.08
C LYS A 234 -3.57 3.75 -13.40
N ILE A 235 -3.08 4.74 -14.14
CA ILE A 235 -3.53 5.11 -15.47
C ILE A 235 -2.55 4.59 -16.51
N SER A 236 -3.10 4.15 -17.62
CA SER A 236 -2.42 3.58 -18.78
C SER A 236 -3.34 3.71 -19.98
N GLU A 237 -2.82 3.45 -21.18
CA GLU A 237 -3.60 3.41 -22.42
C GLU A 237 -4.91 2.64 -22.27
N VAL A 238 -4.87 1.47 -21.62
CA VAL A 238 -6.04 0.58 -21.50
C VAL A 238 -7.06 1.00 -20.44
N THR A 239 -6.74 2.01 -19.64
CA THR A 239 -7.65 2.60 -18.65
C THR A 239 -8.17 3.97 -19.09
N GLY A 240 -7.77 4.48 -20.26
CA GLY A 240 -8.12 5.82 -20.71
C GLY A 240 -7.33 6.93 -20.01
N SER A 241 -7.77 8.17 -20.17
CA SER A 241 -7.12 9.37 -19.61
C SER A 241 -7.27 9.47 -18.09
N ALA A 242 -6.38 10.22 -17.44
CA ALA A 242 -6.47 10.45 -16.00
C ALA A 242 -7.66 11.36 -15.67
N GLU A 243 -7.95 12.31 -16.55
CA GLU A 243 -9.04 13.27 -16.50
C GLU A 243 -10.40 12.55 -16.52
N ASP A 244 -10.61 11.63 -17.47
CA ASP A 244 -11.88 10.89 -17.57
C ASP A 244 -12.06 9.95 -16.38
N ARG A 245 -10.98 9.31 -15.90
CA ARG A 245 -11.03 8.42 -14.73
C ARG A 245 -11.29 9.21 -13.44
N ALA A 246 -10.75 10.43 -13.31
CA ALA A 246 -11.03 11.33 -12.21
C ALA A 246 -12.48 11.86 -12.25
N ALA A 247 -12.96 12.26 -13.43
CA ALA A 247 -14.34 12.70 -13.64
C ALA A 247 -15.34 11.56 -13.38
N GLU A 248 -15.05 10.35 -13.85
CA GLU A 248 -15.87 9.16 -13.66
C GLU A 248 -16.00 8.82 -12.17
N VAL A 249 -14.89 8.70 -11.44
CA VAL A 249 -14.95 8.39 -10.01
C VAL A 249 -15.63 9.52 -9.22
N GLY A 250 -15.38 10.78 -9.59
CA GLY A 250 -16.06 11.94 -9.00
C GLY A 250 -17.58 11.90 -9.17
N ASN A 251 -18.04 11.62 -10.39
CA ASN A 251 -19.47 11.48 -10.69
C ASN A 251 -20.12 10.34 -9.88
N GLN A 252 -19.45 9.19 -9.80
CA GLN A 252 -19.95 8.03 -9.07
C GLN A 252 -20.02 8.30 -7.56
N LEU A 253 -19.05 9.02 -7.01
CA LEU A 253 -19.04 9.45 -5.61
C LEU A 253 -20.17 10.45 -5.32
N LEU A 254 -20.38 11.45 -6.20
CA LEU A 254 -21.48 12.40 -6.09
C LEU A 254 -22.84 11.69 -6.11
N ASN A 255 -23.05 10.76 -7.05
CA ASN A 255 -24.28 9.96 -7.14
C ASN A 255 -24.48 9.04 -5.93
N ALA A 256 -23.38 8.65 -5.27
CA ALA A 256 -23.43 7.90 -4.01
C ALA A 256 -23.59 8.79 -2.76
N GLY A 257 -23.71 10.12 -2.93
CA GLY A 257 -23.94 11.09 -1.86
C GLY A 257 -22.68 11.60 -1.16
N PHE A 258 -21.48 11.36 -1.71
CA PHE A 258 -20.24 11.89 -1.17
C PHE A 258 -19.94 13.27 -1.75
N PRO A 259 -19.69 14.29 -0.92
CA PRO A 259 -19.07 15.53 -1.37
C PRO A 259 -17.68 15.24 -1.93
N ILE A 260 -17.30 15.92 -3.02
CA ILE A 260 -16.00 15.76 -3.66
C ILE A 260 -15.29 17.11 -3.81
N CYS A 261 -13.97 17.10 -3.85
CA CYS A 261 -13.12 18.24 -4.19
C CYS A 261 -12.17 17.84 -5.33
N ILE A 262 -12.31 18.48 -6.49
CA ILE A 262 -11.41 18.37 -7.64
C ILE A 262 -10.95 19.79 -7.99
N LEU A 263 -9.65 20.06 -7.89
CA LEU A 263 -9.11 21.41 -8.11
C LEU A 263 -9.27 21.86 -9.57
N ASP A 264 -9.04 20.94 -10.51
CA ASP A 264 -9.20 21.19 -11.94
C ASP A 264 -10.67 21.45 -12.29
N VAL A 265 -10.95 22.63 -12.86
CA VAL A 265 -12.31 23.11 -13.14
C VAL A 265 -12.99 22.26 -14.21
N GLU A 266 -12.27 21.89 -15.27
CA GLU A 266 -12.83 21.16 -16.41
C GLU A 266 -13.20 19.73 -16.00
N VAL A 267 -12.30 19.04 -15.31
CA VAL A 267 -12.55 17.68 -14.79
C VAL A 267 -13.68 17.71 -13.76
N ARG A 268 -13.73 18.74 -12.91
CA ARG A 268 -14.79 18.94 -11.94
C ARG A 268 -16.16 19.09 -12.62
N GLU A 269 -16.26 19.90 -13.68
CA GLU A 269 -17.49 20.06 -14.45
C GLU A 269 -17.91 18.78 -15.17
N LYS A 270 -16.96 18.06 -15.77
CA LYS A 270 -17.18 16.73 -16.37
C LYS A 270 -17.74 15.74 -15.35
N ALA A 271 -17.22 15.75 -14.12
CA ALA A 271 -17.73 14.91 -13.03
C ALA A 271 -19.18 15.24 -12.66
N VAL A 272 -19.55 16.52 -12.62
CA VAL A 272 -20.94 16.95 -12.30
C VAL A 272 -21.90 16.61 -13.43
N GLN A 273 -21.50 16.88 -14.67
CA GLN A 273 -22.37 16.71 -15.84
C GLN A 273 -22.41 15.25 -16.33
N GLY A 274 -21.48 14.41 -15.88
CA GLY A 274 -21.35 13.03 -16.35
C GLY A 274 -20.78 12.93 -17.77
N ILE A 275 -19.96 13.91 -18.17
CA ILE A 275 -19.38 14.00 -19.52
C ILE A 275 -17.93 13.55 -19.48
N PHE A 276 -17.72 12.24 -19.54
CA PHE A 276 -16.40 11.62 -19.60
C PHE A 276 -16.48 10.37 -20.47
N GLU A 277 -15.35 9.96 -21.06
CA GLU A 277 -15.29 8.74 -21.84
C GLU A 277 -15.30 7.51 -20.90
N PRO A 278 -16.29 6.61 -20.98
CA PRO A 278 -16.33 5.43 -20.12
C PRO A 278 -15.12 4.53 -20.35
N GLU A 279 -14.70 3.82 -19.30
CA GLU A 279 -13.53 2.95 -19.41
C GLU A 279 -13.80 1.78 -20.36
N CYS A 280 -13.00 1.68 -21.42
CA CYS A 280 -13.04 0.53 -22.33
C CYS A 280 -12.60 -0.74 -21.59
N LYS A 281 -13.45 -1.77 -21.60
CA LYS A 281 -13.20 -3.07 -20.95
C LYS A 281 -12.84 -4.17 -21.93
N ARG A 282 -12.81 -3.88 -23.23
CA ARG A 282 -12.67 -4.82 -24.34
C ARG A 282 -11.50 -4.37 -25.22
N TRP A 283 -10.41 -5.12 -25.14
CA TRP A 283 -9.14 -4.72 -25.74
C TRP A 283 -8.54 -5.81 -26.62
N ILE A 284 -7.91 -5.38 -27.71
CA ILE A 284 -7.14 -6.20 -28.62
C ILE A 284 -5.67 -5.77 -28.51
N TYR A 285 -4.85 -6.70 -28.05
CA TYR A 285 -3.42 -6.51 -27.81
C TYR A 285 -2.61 -7.15 -28.93
N ARG A 286 -1.37 -6.71 -29.10
CA ARG A 286 -0.35 -7.51 -29.77
C ARG A 286 0.22 -8.52 -28.79
N ARG A 287 0.27 -9.81 -29.16
CA ARG A 287 0.98 -10.82 -28.38
C ARG A 287 2.49 -10.70 -28.61
N MET A 288 3.26 -10.59 -27.53
CA MET A 288 4.71 -10.43 -27.60
C MET A 288 5.38 -11.69 -28.15
N GLY A 289 6.29 -11.52 -29.12
CA GLY A 289 7.06 -12.61 -29.73
C GLY A 289 6.32 -13.39 -30.83
N THR A 290 5.13 -12.95 -31.21
CA THR A 290 4.29 -13.58 -32.24
C THR A 290 3.61 -12.50 -33.10
N ASP A 291 3.06 -12.91 -34.24
CA ASP A 291 2.22 -12.06 -35.10
C ASP A 291 0.73 -12.26 -34.82
N ASP A 292 0.38 -12.58 -33.58
CA ASP A 292 -1.00 -12.80 -33.15
C ASP A 292 -1.55 -11.58 -32.40
N PHE A 293 -2.81 -11.24 -32.68
CA PHE A 293 -3.66 -10.45 -31.80
C PHE A 293 -4.07 -11.28 -30.59
N ALA A 294 -4.16 -10.65 -29.43
CA ALA A 294 -4.70 -11.22 -28.21
C ALA A 294 -5.93 -10.43 -27.77
N ILE A 295 -7.11 -11.03 -27.94
CA ILE A 295 -8.41 -10.43 -27.65
C ILE A 295 -8.78 -10.73 -26.19
N ARG A 296 -9.14 -9.70 -25.42
CA ARG A 296 -9.51 -9.82 -24.01
C ARG A 296 -10.64 -8.86 -23.64
N TRP A 297 -11.52 -9.31 -22.76
CA TRP A 297 -12.59 -8.51 -22.18
C TRP A 297 -12.68 -8.72 -20.67
N THR A 298 -13.12 -7.69 -19.94
CA THR A 298 -13.19 -7.69 -18.46
C THR A 298 -14.53 -7.23 -17.90
N ASP A 299 -15.49 -6.91 -18.77
CA ASP A 299 -16.85 -6.49 -18.46
C ASP A 299 -17.78 -7.64 -18.03
N ARG A 300 -17.24 -8.85 -17.87
CA ARG A 300 -17.97 -10.11 -17.55
C ARG A 300 -18.97 -10.55 -18.62
N SER A 301 -18.92 -9.98 -19.82
CA SER A 301 -19.71 -10.47 -20.94
C SER A 301 -19.23 -11.85 -21.42
N ASP A 302 -20.13 -12.68 -21.94
CA ASP A 302 -19.77 -13.95 -22.57
C ASP A 302 -19.43 -13.72 -24.06
N MET A 303 -18.23 -13.18 -24.30
CA MET A 303 -17.70 -12.98 -25.65
C MET A 303 -16.88 -14.18 -26.13
N TYR A 304 -16.78 -15.26 -25.34
CA TYR A 304 -15.88 -16.37 -25.66
C TYR A 304 -16.25 -17.03 -26.98
N ARG A 305 -17.52 -17.44 -27.13
CA ARG A 305 -17.98 -18.11 -28.35
C ARG A 305 -17.88 -17.20 -29.57
N THR A 306 -18.21 -15.92 -29.39
CA THR A 306 -18.14 -14.91 -30.45
C THR A 306 -16.69 -14.65 -30.89
N ALA A 307 -15.76 -14.46 -29.96
CA ALA A 307 -14.35 -14.30 -30.32
C ALA A 307 -13.77 -15.58 -30.94
N ARG A 308 -14.23 -16.76 -30.53
CA ARG A 308 -13.83 -18.05 -31.10
C ARG A 308 -14.37 -18.32 -32.50
N SER A 309 -15.35 -17.56 -33.00
CA SER A 309 -15.81 -17.70 -34.39
C SER A 309 -14.89 -17.01 -35.40
N LEU A 310 -13.92 -16.21 -34.93
CA LEU A 310 -12.93 -15.58 -35.80
C LEU A 310 -12.05 -16.64 -36.50
N PRO A 311 -11.67 -16.39 -37.75
CA PRO A 311 -10.87 -17.32 -38.55
C PRO A 311 -9.50 -17.54 -37.91
N GLY A 312 -9.04 -18.80 -37.93
CA GLY A 312 -7.73 -19.17 -37.38
C GLY A 312 -7.59 -18.98 -35.86
N SER A 313 -8.67 -18.66 -35.14
CA SER A 313 -8.58 -18.31 -33.73
C SER A 313 -8.05 -19.48 -32.89
N LYS A 314 -7.37 -19.18 -31.78
CA LYS A 314 -6.88 -20.13 -30.78
C LYS A 314 -7.21 -19.64 -29.38
N TRP A 315 -7.31 -20.57 -28.43
CA TRP A 315 -7.49 -20.20 -27.02
C TRP A 315 -6.15 -20.27 -26.28
N ASP A 316 -5.76 -19.16 -25.66
CA ASP A 316 -4.60 -19.06 -24.77
C ASP A 316 -5.00 -18.23 -23.54
N TYR A 317 -5.50 -18.90 -22.51
CA TYR A 317 -6.10 -18.26 -21.33
C TYR A 317 -5.23 -17.09 -20.79
N PRO A 318 -5.81 -15.90 -20.55
CA PRO A 318 -7.23 -15.51 -20.68
C PRO A 318 -7.62 -14.90 -22.05
N PHE A 319 -6.83 -15.12 -23.10
CA PHE A 319 -6.96 -14.48 -24.41
C PHE A 319 -7.49 -15.43 -25.49
N VAL A 320 -8.27 -14.86 -26.42
CA VAL A 320 -8.46 -15.49 -27.74
C VAL A 320 -7.40 -14.91 -28.67
N LEU A 321 -6.58 -15.78 -29.25
CA LEU A 321 -5.53 -15.39 -30.19
C LEU A 321 -6.04 -15.49 -31.62
N VAL A 322 -5.71 -14.52 -32.46
CA VAL A 322 -6.01 -14.53 -33.90
C VAL A 322 -4.79 -14.00 -34.64
N ASN A 323 -4.35 -14.69 -35.69
CA ASN A 323 -3.17 -14.24 -36.43
C ASN A 323 -3.45 -12.92 -37.17
N VAL A 324 -2.42 -12.07 -37.31
CA VAL A 324 -2.50 -10.79 -38.03
C VAL A 324 -2.96 -10.95 -39.48
N SER A 325 -2.80 -12.13 -40.09
CA SER A 325 -3.31 -12.42 -41.42
C SER A 325 -4.82 -12.21 -41.57
N HIS A 326 -5.56 -12.25 -40.47
CA HIS A 326 -7.01 -12.01 -40.40
C HIS A 326 -7.35 -10.63 -39.81
N PHE A 327 -6.53 -9.60 -40.10
CA PHE A 327 -6.74 -8.28 -39.50
C PHE A 327 -8.07 -7.64 -39.91
N GLU A 328 -8.60 -7.90 -41.11
CA GLU A 328 -9.87 -7.33 -41.59
C GLU A 328 -11.04 -7.84 -40.75
N GLU A 329 -11.12 -9.15 -40.52
CA GLU A 329 -12.16 -9.75 -39.67
C GLU A 329 -12.04 -9.31 -38.21
N VAL A 330 -10.80 -9.04 -37.75
CA VAL A 330 -10.56 -8.53 -36.39
C VAL A 330 -10.92 -7.04 -36.28
N GLU A 331 -10.69 -6.22 -37.31
CA GLU A 331 -11.14 -4.82 -37.40
C GLU A 331 -12.67 -4.74 -37.38
N GLU A 332 -13.36 -5.55 -38.19
CA GLU A 332 -14.83 -5.64 -38.19
C GLU A 332 -15.39 -6.13 -36.84
N PHE A 333 -14.78 -7.16 -36.26
CA PHE A 333 -15.14 -7.66 -34.94
C PHE A 333 -14.99 -6.57 -33.86
N ALA A 334 -13.93 -5.77 -33.96
CA ALA A 334 -13.70 -4.70 -33.00
C ALA A 334 -14.77 -3.61 -33.09
N GLU A 335 -15.14 -3.21 -34.30
CA GLU A 335 -16.21 -2.23 -34.51
C GLU A 335 -17.56 -2.75 -34.00
N LEU A 336 -17.92 -3.99 -34.37
CA LEU A 336 -19.23 -4.58 -34.08
C LEU A 336 -19.44 -4.85 -32.58
N TYR A 337 -18.37 -5.19 -31.85
CA TYR A 337 -18.42 -5.50 -30.42
C TYR A 337 -17.71 -4.47 -29.53
N GLN A 338 -17.37 -3.29 -30.07
CA GLN A 338 -16.78 -2.17 -29.35
C GLN A 338 -15.47 -2.55 -28.63
N PHE A 339 -14.61 -3.30 -29.30
CA PHE A 339 -13.23 -3.48 -28.84
C PHE A 339 -12.36 -2.32 -29.33
N GLN A 340 -11.33 -2.01 -28.54
CA GLN A 340 -10.28 -1.09 -28.95
C GLN A 340 -8.96 -1.80 -29.11
N PHE A 341 -8.17 -1.35 -30.09
CA PHE A 341 -6.81 -1.82 -30.29
C PHE A 341 -5.85 -1.00 -29.45
N THR A 342 -4.87 -1.66 -28.86
CA THR A 342 -3.71 -0.98 -28.29
C THR A 342 -2.81 -0.45 -29.40
N GLN A 343 -1.99 0.57 -29.11
CA GLN A 343 -1.02 1.18 -30.03
C GLN A 343 -0.16 0.12 -30.72
N LYS A 344 0.35 -0.85 -29.94
CA LYS A 344 1.15 -1.97 -30.46
C LYS A 344 0.39 -2.90 -31.40
N ALA A 345 -0.92 -3.06 -31.20
CA ALA A 345 -1.76 -3.85 -32.11
C ALA A 345 -2.03 -3.08 -33.40
N CYS A 346 -2.29 -1.77 -33.33
CA CYS A 346 -2.39 -0.91 -34.51
C CYS A 346 -1.09 -0.90 -35.33
N GLU A 347 0.08 -0.84 -34.67
CA GLU A 347 1.38 -0.93 -35.33
C GLU A 347 1.60 -2.28 -36.04
N LEU A 348 1.12 -3.37 -35.44
CA LEU A 348 1.17 -4.70 -36.05
C LEU A 348 0.35 -4.74 -37.35
N ILE A 349 -0.88 -4.18 -37.34
CA ILE A 349 -1.72 -4.06 -38.54
C ILE A 349 -0.99 -3.25 -39.62
N LYS A 350 -0.45 -2.08 -39.27
CA LYS A 350 0.25 -1.22 -40.22
C LYS A 350 1.45 -1.93 -40.86
N THR A 351 2.27 -2.58 -40.03
CA THR A 351 3.47 -3.30 -40.50
C THR A 351 3.10 -4.47 -41.41
N TYR A 352 2.03 -5.20 -41.08
CA TYR A 352 1.53 -6.28 -41.91
C TYR A 352 0.96 -5.79 -43.25
N LYS A 353 0.18 -4.69 -43.25
CA LYS A 353 -0.32 -4.05 -44.48
C LYS A 353 0.83 -3.66 -45.42
N THR A 354 1.90 -3.04 -44.90
CA THR A 354 3.10 -2.72 -45.69
C THR A 354 3.83 -3.97 -46.22
N SER A 355 3.85 -5.07 -45.45
CA SER A 355 4.45 -6.32 -45.91
C SER A 355 3.67 -6.96 -47.08
N LEU A 356 2.34 -6.82 -47.11
CA LEU A 356 1.51 -7.29 -48.21
C LEU A 356 1.72 -6.48 -49.49
N GLU A 357 1.86 -5.16 -49.37
CA GLU A 357 2.13 -4.27 -50.52
C GLU A 357 3.49 -4.53 -51.18
N SER A 358 4.46 -5.06 -50.42
CA SER A 358 5.79 -5.42 -50.94
C SER A 358 5.88 -6.87 -51.43
N ALA A 359 4.82 -7.67 -51.26
CA ALA A 359 4.80 -9.07 -51.66
C ALA A 359 4.61 -9.21 -53.19
N ALA A 360 5.40 -10.08 -53.81
CA ALA A 360 5.28 -10.37 -55.23
C ALA A 360 4.00 -11.17 -55.50
N VAL A 361 3.05 -10.58 -56.22
CA VAL A 361 1.88 -11.28 -56.73
C VAL A 361 2.32 -12.10 -57.94
N VAL A 362 2.23 -13.42 -57.83
CA VAL A 362 2.50 -14.34 -58.93
C VAL A 362 1.20 -15.03 -59.33
N GLU A 363 0.92 -15.12 -60.62
CA GLU A 363 -0.11 -16.03 -61.12
C GLU A 363 0.48 -17.44 -61.16
N PRO A 364 -0.01 -18.38 -60.33
CA PRO A 364 0.50 -19.74 -60.37
C PRO A 364 0.07 -20.40 -61.69
N ALA A 365 1.02 -21.03 -62.39
CA ALA A 365 0.71 -21.86 -63.54
C ALA A 365 -0.18 -23.03 -63.07
N ALA A 366 -1.33 -23.21 -63.74
CA ALA A 366 -2.20 -24.33 -63.46
C ALA A 366 -1.45 -25.65 -63.74
N VAL A 367 -1.42 -26.54 -62.75
CA VAL A 367 -0.91 -27.89 -62.93
C VAL A 367 -1.86 -28.60 -63.90
N ILE A 368 -1.36 -29.01 -65.05
CA ILE A 368 -2.08 -29.92 -65.94
C ILE A 368 -2.08 -31.28 -65.23
N GLU A 369 -3.20 -31.64 -64.60
CA GLU A 369 -3.40 -33.01 -64.14
C GLU A 369 -3.57 -33.90 -65.37
N GLU A 370 -2.51 -34.63 -65.75
CA GLU A 370 -2.68 -35.80 -66.60
C GLU A 370 -3.50 -36.82 -65.81
N LYS A 371 -4.76 -37.03 -66.22
CA LYS A 371 -5.59 -38.13 -65.72
C LYS A 371 -4.77 -39.43 -65.85
N PRO A 372 -4.66 -40.26 -64.81
CA PRO A 372 -4.05 -41.57 -64.96
C PRO A 372 -4.80 -42.32 -66.06
N LYS A 373 -4.10 -42.67 -67.14
CA LYS A 373 -4.65 -43.51 -68.21
C LYS A 373 -5.03 -44.85 -67.58
N ASP A 374 -6.27 -45.27 -67.81
CA ASP A 374 -6.77 -46.56 -67.35
C ASP A 374 -6.09 -47.68 -68.16
N GLY A 375 -5.01 -48.23 -67.62
CA GLY A 375 -4.24 -49.31 -68.25
C GLY A 375 -5.07 -50.58 -68.52
N LEU A 376 -6.28 -50.70 -67.96
CA LEU A 376 -7.20 -51.80 -68.25
C LEU A 376 -7.92 -51.65 -69.60
N GLU A 377 -8.25 -50.42 -70.03
CA GLU A 377 -8.92 -50.18 -71.32
C GLU A 377 -7.99 -50.45 -72.52
N GLU A 378 -6.70 -50.11 -72.41
CA GLU A 378 -5.71 -50.40 -73.45
C GLU A 378 -5.41 -51.91 -73.57
N ILE A 379 -5.42 -52.66 -72.45
CA ILE A 379 -5.24 -54.12 -72.46
C ILE A 379 -6.48 -54.83 -73.05
N LEU A 380 -7.69 -54.36 -72.73
CA LEU A 380 -8.93 -54.92 -73.27
C LEU A 380 -9.10 -54.66 -74.77
N GLN A 381 -8.57 -53.55 -75.30
CA GLN A 381 -8.56 -53.26 -76.74
C GLN A 381 -7.45 -54.01 -77.50
N GLN A 382 -6.38 -54.45 -76.84
CA GLN A 382 -5.33 -55.27 -77.45
C GLN A 382 -5.58 -56.79 -77.33
N GLY A 383 -6.54 -57.22 -76.50
CA GLY A 383 -6.85 -58.63 -76.23
C GLY A 383 -7.96 -59.28 -77.09
N ALA A 384 -8.53 -58.56 -78.07
CA ALA A 384 -9.60 -59.09 -78.94
C ALA A 384 -9.10 -59.49 -80.35
N GLY A 385 -7.88 -60.03 -80.43
CA GLY A 385 -7.41 -60.79 -81.60
C GLY A 385 -7.77 -62.28 -81.42
N ILE A 386 -8.86 -62.69 -82.04
CA ILE A 386 -9.36 -64.09 -82.07
C ILE A 386 -8.26 -65.02 -82.63
N LEU A 387 -7.87 -66.05 -81.87
CA LEU A 387 -7.10 -67.19 -82.35
C LEU A 387 -8.03 -68.10 -83.17
N ASP A 388 -7.82 -68.12 -84.49
CA ASP A 388 -8.64 -68.83 -85.48
C ASP A 388 -8.37 -70.36 -85.54
N ASP A 389 -7.96 -70.97 -84.42
CA ASP A 389 -7.34 -72.32 -84.38
C ASP A 389 -8.00 -73.30 -83.40
N LEU A 390 -9.24 -73.05 -82.97
CA LEU A 390 -10.01 -73.97 -82.11
C LEU A 390 -11.48 -74.10 -82.57
N LYS A 391 -11.67 -74.55 -83.81
CA LYS A 391 -12.91 -75.21 -84.22
C LYS A 391 -12.65 -76.71 -84.31
N ASP A 392 -13.10 -77.45 -83.30
CA ASP A 392 -13.24 -78.90 -83.39
C ASP A 392 -14.61 -79.24 -83.99
N GLU A 393 -14.59 -80.15 -84.97
CA GLU A 393 -15.75 -80.80 -85.59
C GLU A 393 -16.34 -81.85 -84.63
N ASP A 394 -17.63 -81.73 -84.29
CA ASP A 394 -18.67 -82.78 -84.34
C ASP A 394 -20.01 -82.31 -83.75
#